data_AF-A0A518H7I4-F1
#
_entry.id   AF-A0A518H7I4-F1
#
_cell.length_a   1.000
_cell.length_b   1.000
_cell.length_c   1.000
_cell.angle_alpha   90.00
_cell.angle_beta   90.00
_cell.angle_gamma   90.00
#
_symmetry.space_group_name_H-M   'P 1'
#
loop_
_entity.id
_entity.type
_entity.pdbx_description
1 polymer ?
#
loop_
_entity_poly.entity_id
_entity_poly.type
_entity_poly.pdbx_seq_one_letter_code
_entity_poly.pdbx_strand_id
1 'polypeptide(L)'
;MRPSESIALRREPGHLVRSLTALLLRLGLGMIFLMAGLGKLQEMGVVGTPPVAEPGPTVTGAEPEGPGPEASAPDEFSVDRAATEPPETPRYPDTIRGMFAETWLARDLGPLLDLHTGLLPYAEVAVGGLLILGLLTTLSSTLAGLLLLSLLFGWVVLENADMYPKMLIYLLVDAGILWLSPVTSNYLSLDGLLFGWFWRPGDEAEYRKEYEAPPRRG
;
A
#
# COMPACT_ATOMS: atom_id res chain seq x y z
N MET A 1 51.96 31.71 18.04
CA MET A 1 50.52 31.46 18.25
C MET A 1 50.07 30.44 17.23
N ARG A 2 49.59 29.25 17.65
CA ARG A 2 49.01 28.26 16.73
C ARG A 2 47.53 28.55 16.55
N PRO A 3 46.98 28.54 15.33
CA PRO A 3 45.55 28.65 15.12
C PRO A 3 44.87 27.47 15.82
N SER A 4 43.91 27.76 16.69
CA SER A 4 43.06 26.76 17.32
C SER A 4 42.14 26.17 16.25
N GLU A 5 42.39 24.94 15.82
CA GLU A 5 41.47 24.18 14.97
C GLU A 5 40.19 23.93 15.77
N SER A 6 39.10 24.58 15.36
CA SER A 6 37.78 24.33 15.92
C SER A 6 37.27 23.00 15.36
N ILE A 7 37.30 21.96 16.19
CA ILE A 7 36.67 20.68 15.87
C ILE A 7 35.15 20.89 15.93
N ALA A 8 34.52 21.07 14.77
CA ALA A 8 33.07 21.09 14.66
C ALA A 8 32.55 19.65 14.83
N LEU A 9 32.05 19.32 16.03
CA LEU A 9 31.35 18.06 16.27
C LEU A 9 30.05 18.03 15.46
N ARG A 10 30.08 17.34 14.31
CA ARG A 10 28.88 17.07 13.52
C ARG A 10 28.02 16.08 14.30
N ARG A 11 26.94 16.57 14.92
CA ARG A 11 25.95 15.73 15.60
C ARG A 11 25.16 15.00 14.54
N GLU A 12 25.63 13.83 14.14
CA GLU A 12 24.81 12.93 13.34
C GLU A 12 23.60 12.48 14.16
N PRO A 13 22.40 12.40 13.58
CA PRO A 13 21.26 11.81 14.27
C PRO A 13 21.64 10.39 14.69
N GLY A 14 21.53 10.11 15.99
CA GLY A 14 21.97 8.83 16.55
C GLY A 14 21.29 7.64 15.88
N HIS A 15 21.96 6.48 15.86
CA HIS A 15 21.47 5.26 15.21
C HIS A 15 20.04 4.88 15.63
N LEU A 16 19.69 5.11 16.90
CA LEU A 16 18.33 4.86 17.40
C LEU A 16 17.29 5.69 16.65
N VAL A 17 17.52 7.00 16.47
CA VAL A 17 16.58 7.89 15.78
C VAL A 17 16.39 7.43 14.33
N ARG A 18 17.48 7.13 13.62
CA ARG A 18 17.41 6.61 12.24
C ARG A 18 16.59 5.32 12.16
N SER A 19 16.85 4.37 13.06
CA SER A 19 16.13 3.09 13.10
C SER A 19 14.64 3.22 13.44
N LEU A 20 14.30 4.12 14.37
CA LEU A 20 12.92 4.41 14.74
C LEU A 20 12.17 5.08 13.59
N THR A 21 12.78 6.06 12.93
CA THR A 21 12.20 6.70 11.74
C THR A 21 11.94 5.67 10.64
N ALA A 22 12.92 4.81 10.34
CA ALA A 22 12.76 3.75 9.34
C ALA A 22 11.63 2.76 9.73
N LEU A 23 11.50 2.41 11.01
CA LEU A 23 10.42 1.56 11.50
C LEU A 23 9.04 2.22 11.29
N LEU A 24 8.89 3.48 11.65
CA LEU A 24 7.61 4.20 11.51
C LEU A 24 7.18 4.35 10.04
N LEU A 25 8.12 4.68 9.16
CA LEU A 25 7.84 4.77 7.72
C LEU A 25 7.41 3.42 7.15
N ARG A 26 8.09 2.33 7.54
CA ARG A 26 7.73 0.96 7.12
C ARG A 26 6.36 0.53 7.63
N LEU A 27 6.05 0.80 8.90
CA LEU A 27 4.74 0.50 9.46
C LEU A 27 3.64 1.27 8.70
N GLY A 28 3.84 2.57 8.46
CA GLY A 28 2.88 3.37 7.70
C GLY A 28 2.64 2.83 6.29
N LEU A 29 3.72 2.63 5.52
CA LEU A 29 3.63 2.12 4.15
C LEU A 29 3.11 0.67 4.08
N GLY A 30 3.59 -0.19 5.00
CA GLY A 30 3.18 -1.58 5.08
C GLY A 30 1.71 -1.73 5.44
N MET A 31 1.17 -0.89 6.33
CA MET A 31 -0.26 -0.86 6.64
C MET A 31 -1.11 -0.44 5.44
N ILE A 32 -0.66 0.52 4.64
CA ILE A 32 -1.36 0.94 3.42
C ILE A 32 -1.48 -0.25 2.46
N PHE A 33 -0.38 -0.97 2.20
CA PHE A 33 -0.41 -2.15 1.35
C PHE A 33 -1.25 -3.28 1.90
N LEU A 34 -1.12 -3.57 3.20
CA LEU A 34 -1.88 -4.63 3.83
C LEU A 34 -3.38 -4.37 3.72
N MET A 35 -3.83 -3.15 4.02
CA MET A 35 -5.25 -2.79 3.95
C MET A 35 -5.76 -2.77 2.50
N ALA A 36 -4.97 -2.25 1.55
CA ALA A 36 -5.32 -2.26 0.13
C ALA A 36 -5.47 -3.69 -0.42
N GLY A 37 -4.50 -4.57 -0.12
CA GLY A 37 -4.52 -5.95 -0.57
C GLY A 37 -5.64 -6.76 0.09
N LEU A 38 -5.88 -6.59 1.39
CA LEU A 38 -6.98 -7.25 2.09
C LEU A 38 -8.35 -6.84 1.56
N GLY A 39 -8.55 -5.55 1.25
CA GLY A 39 -9.79 -5.07 0.62
C GLY A 39 -10.05 -5.79 -0.71
N LYS A 40 -9.04 -5.88 -1.57
CA LYS A 40 -9.14 -6.60 -2.85
C LYS A 40 -9.40 -8.10 -2.68
N LEU A 41 -8.79 -8.75 -1.68
CA LEU A 41 -9.05 -10.17 -1.41
C LEU A 41 -10.47 -10.42 -0.88
N GLN A 42 -11.06 -9.45 -0.17
CA GLN A 42 -12.46 -9.50 0.25
C GLN A 42 -13.40 -9.36 -0.95
N GLU A 43 -13.11 -8.43 -1.87
CA GLU A 43 -13.85 -8.25 -3.13
C GLU A 43 -13.82 -9.51 -4.01
N MET A 44 -12.69 -10.24 -4.00
CA MET A 44 -12.57 -11.53 -4.71
C MET A 44 -13.29 -12.70 -4.02
N GLY A 45 -13.88 -12.49 -2.85
CA GLY A 45 -14.54 -13.56 -2.07
C GLY A 45 -13.56 -14.60 -1.49
N VAL A 46 -12.25 -14.31 -1.48
CA VAL A 46 -11.21 -15.22 -0.95
C VAL A 46 -11.23 -15.23 0.57
N VAL A 47 -11.46 -14.08 1.18
CA VAL A 47 -11.67 -13.95 2.63
C VAL A 47 -13.15 -14.18 2.86
N GLY A 48 -13.52 -15.38 3.32
CA GLY A 48 -14.87 -15.96 3.40
C GLY A 48 -15.90 -15.22 4.27
N THR A 49 -15.98 -13.90 4.10
CA THR A 49 -17.08 -13.08 4.53
C THR A 49 -18.26 -13.46 3.65
N PRO A 50 -19.35 -14.03 4.20
CA PRO A 50 -20.55 -14.24 3.41
C PRO A 50 -20.94 -12.87 2.81
N PRO A 51 -21.36 -12.82 1.53
CA PRO A 51 -21.81 -11.58 0.93
C PRO A 51 -22.80 -10.96 1.90
N VAL A 52 -22.47 -9.77 2.41
CA VAL A 52 -23.39 -9.02 3.26
C VAL A 52 -24.62 -8.85 2.39
N ALA A 53 -25.68 -9.61 2.70
CA ALA A 53 -26.91 -9.56 1.94
C ALA A 53 -27.27 -8.09 1.86
N GLU A 54 -27.23 -7.52 0.65
CA GLU A 54 -27.59 -6.13 0.46
C GLU A 54 -28.93 -5.93 1.17
N PRO A 55 -29.06 -4.92 2.05
CA PRO A 55 -30.32 -4.67 2.71
C PRO A 55 -31.36 -4.54 1.60
N GLY A 56 -32.20 -5.57 1.47
CA GLY A 56 -33.20 -5.65 0.42
C GLY A 56 -33.96 -4.33 0.39
N PRO A 57 -34.37 -3.84 -0.79
CA PRO A 57 -34.81 -2.48 -1.00
C PRO A 57 -35.68 -2.08 0.16
N THR A 58 -35.16 -1.18 1.00
CA THR A 58 -35.92 -0.63 2.11
C THR A 58 -37.15 -0.06 1.45
N VAL A 59 -38.29 -0.74 1.62
CA VAL A 59 -39.58 -0.26 1.16
C VAL A 59 -39.82 0.98 2.00
N THR A 60 -39.31 2.11 1.53
CA THR A 60 -39.56 3.42 2.10
C THR A 60 -41.06 3.56 2.00
N GLY A 61 -41.71 3.38 3.14
CA GLY A 61 -43.16 3.31 3.24
C GLY A 61 -43.74 4.46 2.44
N ALA A 62 -44.62 4.08 1.50
CA ALA A 62 -45.46 5.01 0.79
C ALA A 62 -46.03 6.02 1.79
N GLU A 63 -45.72 7.30 1.58
CA GLU A 63 -46.46 8.36 2.24
C GLU A 63 -47.95 8.17 1.90
N PRO A 64 -48.85 8.15 2.89
CA PRO A 64 -50.27 8.04 2.60
C PRO A 64 -50.74 9.32 1.91
N GLU A 65 -50.92 9.26 0.59
CA GLU A 65 -51.69 10.24 -0.16
C GLU A 65 -53.10 10.35 0.46
N GLY A 66 -53.50 11.60 0.72
CA GLY A 66 -54.78 11.93 1.34
C GLY A 66 -55.98 11.55 0.46
N PRO A 67 -57.19 11.58 1.05
CA PRO A 67 -58.41 11.12 0.38
C PRO A 67 -58.92 12.16 -0.63
N GLY A 68 -58.72 11.90 -1.92
CA GLY A 68 -59.47 12.54 -3.00
C GLY A 68 -60.68 11.68 -3.39
N PRO A 69 -61.93 12.16 -3.26
CA PRO A 69 -63.10 11.44 -3.72
C PRO A 69 -63.42 11.88 -5.14
N GLU A 70 -63.16 11.06 -6.14
CA GLU A 70 -63.99 11.09 -7.35
C GLU A 70 -63.91 9.77 -8.11
N ALA A 71 -65.08 9.12 -8.15
CA ALA A 71 -65.33 7.87 -8.82
C ALA A 71 -65.14 8.00 -10.32
N SER A 72 -64.34 7.13 -10.92
CA SER A 72 -64.38 6.85 -12.35
C SER A 72 -63.97 5.41 -12.61
N ALA A 73 -64.96 4.69 -13.17
CA ALA A 73 -64.97 3.45 -13.96
C ALA A 73 -63.94 2.32 -13.73
N PRO A 74 -64.37 1.04 -13.80
CA PRO A 74 -63.48 -0.10 -13.81
C PRO A 74 -62.75 -0.18 -15.16
N ASP A 75 -61.56 0.39 -15.22
CA ASP A 75 -60.68 0.25 -16.37
C ASP A 75 -60.07 -1.15 -16.40
N GLU A 76 -59.94 -1.66 -17.62
CA GLU A 76 -59.62 -3.04 -17.93
C GLU A 76 -58.32 -3.51 -17.29
N PHE A 77 -58.31 -4.79 -16.94
CA PHE A 77 -57.22 -5.56 -16.37
C PHE A 77 -56.01 -5.58 -17.33
N SER A 78 -55.29 -4.46 -17.44
CA SER A 78 -53.96 -4.41 -18.02
C SER A 78 -53.06 -5.18 -17.06
N VAL A 79 -52.88 -6.46 -17.36
CA VAL A 79 -51.80 -7.27 -16.81
C VAL A 79 -50.52 -6.55 -17.21
N ASP A 80 -50.06 -5.66 -16.34
CA ASP A 80 -48.69 -5.18 -16.27
C ASP A 80 -47.84 -6.43 -16.10
N ARG A 81 -47.53 -7.04 -17.24
CA ARG A 81 -46.44 -7.96 -17.41
C ARG A 81 -45.22 -7.09 -17.15
N ALA A 82 -44.92 -6.90 -15.86
CA ALA A 82 -43.69 -6.34 -15.36
C ALA A 82 -42.62 -7.06 -16.15
N ALA A 83 -42.12 -6.37 -17.18
CA ALA A 83 -40.95 -6.81 -17.88
C ALA A 83 -39.94 -6.96 -16.76
N THR A 84 -39.66 -8.21 -16.43
CA THR A 84 -38.54 -8.55 -15.56
C THR A 84 -37.36 -8.08 -16.37
N GLU A 85 -37.01 -6.79 -16.24
CA GLU A 85 -35.80 -6.27 -16.81
C GLU A 85 -34.74 -7.25 -16.33
N PRO A 86 -34.01 -7.90 -17.28
CA PRO A 86 -33.00 -8.85 -16.90
C PRO A 86 -32.13 -8.15 -15.87
N PRO A 87 -31.89 -8.78 -14.70
CA PRO A 87 -31.29 -8.11 -13.55
C PRO A 87 -30.12 -7.28 -14.07
N GLU A 88 -30.21 -5.96 -13.93
CA GLU A 88 -29.13 -5.07 -14.31
C GLU A 88 -27.93 -5.61 -13.56
N THR A 89 -27.06 -6.32 -14.28
CA THR A 89 -25.82 -6.82 -13.72
C THR A 89 -25.16 -5.57 -13.17
N PRO A 90 -24.91 -5.47 -11.85
CA PRO A 90 -24.31 -4.28 -11.26
C PRO A 90 -23.12 -3.90 -12.13
N ARG A 91 -23.27 -2.80 -12.87
CA ARG A 91 -22.33 -2.40 -13.92
C ARG A 91 -21.41 -1.33 -13.35
N TYR A 92 -20.82 -1.62 -12.20
CA TYR A 92 -19.56 -1.00 -11.85
C TYR A 92 -18.43 -1.85 -12.44
N PRO A 93 -17.26 -1.26 -12.73
CA PRO A 93 -16.03 -2.03 -12.91
C PRO A 93 -15.62 -2.64 -11.55
N ASP A 94 -16.41 -3.56 -10.99
CA ASP A 94 -16.24 -4.13 -9.63
C ASP A 94 -14.99 -5.00 -9.47
N THR A 95 -14.17 -5.08 -10.52
CA THR A 95 -12.85 -5.69 -10.47
C THR A 95 -11.86 -4.73 -11.10
N ILE A 96 -10.60 -4.77 -10.65
CA ILE A 96 -9.49 -3.98 -11.22
C ILE A 96 -9.44 -4.13 -12.75
N ARG A 97 -9.80 -5.33 -13.26
CA ARG A 97 -9.92 -5.60 -14.70
C ARG A 97 -10.90 -4.68 -15.41
N GLY A 98 -12.06 -4.42 -14.80
CA GLY A 98 -13.10 -3.54 -15.36
C GLY A 98 -12.60 -2.12 -15.57
N MET A 99 -11.71 -1.63 -14.70
CA MET A 99 -11.11 -0.29 -14.84
C MET A 99 -10.32 -0.13 -16.13
N PHE A 100 -9.69 -1.21 -16.62
CA PHE A 100 -8.85 -1.20 -17.81
C PHE A 100 -9.60 -1.61 -19.09
N ALA A 101 -10.89 -1.92 -19.03
CA ALA A 101 -11.64 -2.53 -20.13
C ALA A 101 -11.59 -1.71 -21.44
N GLU A 102 -11.56 -0.38 -21.33
CA GLU A 102 -11.52 0.54 -22.47
C GLU A 102 -10.09 0.91 -22.92
N THR A 103 -9.08 0.44 -22.18
CA THR A 103 -7.67 0.78 -22.46
C THR A 103 -7.05 -0.15 -23.49
N TRP A 104 -5.99 0.31 -24.15
CA TRP A 104 -5.20 -0.53 -25.06
C TRP A 104 -4.59 -1.75 -24.34
N LEU A 105 -4.35 -1.65 -23.02
CA LEU A 105 -3.80 -2.74 -22.21
C LEU A 105 -4.73 -3.96 -22.20
N ALA A 106 -6.03 -3.76 -22.03
CA ALA A 106 -6.99 -4.86 -22.05
C ALA A 106 -7.11 -5.49 -23.43
N ARG A 107 -7.02 -4.69 -24.51
CA ARG A 107 -7.12 -5.17 -25.89
C ARG A 107 -5.89 -5.98 -26.30
N ASP A 108 -4.69 -5.46 -26.03
CA ASP A 108 -3.46 -5.99 -26.60
C ASP A 108 -2.70 -6.92 -25.61
N LEU A 109 -2.93 -6.75 -24.30
CA LEU A 109 -2.24 -7.47 -23.21
C LEU A 109 -3.20 -8.16 -22.22
N GLY A 110 -4.43 -8.47 -22.63
CA GLY A 110 -5.47 -9.06 -21.77
C GLY A 110 -5.00 -10.20 -20.84
N PRO A 111 -4.32 -11.26 -21.33
CA PRO A 111 -3.87 -12.35 -20.47
C PRO A 111 -2.84 -11.93 -19.41
N LEU A 112 -1.98 -10.96 -19.73
CA LEU A 112 -0.97 -10.46 -18.80
C LEU A 112 -1.59 -9.52 -17.77
N LEU A 113 -2.59 -8.73 -18.17
CA LEU A 113 -3.42 -7.93 -17.26
C LEU A 113 -4.21 -8.82 -16.29
N ASP A 114 -4.79 -9.92 -16.77
CA ASP A 114 -5.52 -10.88 -15.94
C ASP A 114 -4.59 -11.52 -14.89
N LEU A 115 -3.38 -11.92 -15.30
CA LEU A 115 -2.36 -12.44 -14.37
C LEU A 115 -1.95 -11.39 -13.35
N HIS A 116 -1.67 -10.16 -13.79
CA HIS A 116 -1.23 -9.08 -12.93
C HIS A 116 -2.30 -8.72 -11.89
N THR A 117 -3.55 -8.51 -12.34
CA THR A 117 -4.67 -8.14 -11.46
C THR A 117 -5.05 -9.27 -10.50
N GLY A 118 -4.90 -10.54 -10.89
CA GLY A 118 -5.08 -11.68 -10.00
C GLY A 118 -3.99 -11.82 -8.94
N LEU A 119 -2.72 -11.49 -9.27
CA LEU A 119 -1.60 -11.58 -8.33
C LEU A 119 -1.45 -10.35 -7.42
N LEU A 120 -1.92 -9.19 -7.87
CA LEU A 120 -1.72 -7.91 -7.20
C LEU A 120 -2.15 -7.91 -5.72
N PRO A 121 -3.33 -8.42 -5.32
CA PRO A 121 -3.75 -8.41 -3.92
C PRO A 121 -2.83 -9.23 -3.03
N TYR A 122 -2.39 -10.40 -3.50
CA TYR A 122 -1.45 -11.25 -2.77
C TYR A 122 -0.09 -10.58 -2.63
N ALA A 123 0.38 -9.92 -3.69
CA ALA A 123 1.63 -9.16 -3.65
C ALA A 123 1.56 -8.00 -2.65
N GLU A 124 0.46 -7.25 -2.63
CA GLU A 124 0.24 -6.17 -1.66
C GLU A 124 0.19 -6.67 -0.22
N VAL A 125 -0.55 -7.74 0.06
CA VAL A 125 -0.59 -8.34 1.42
C VAL A 125 0.78 -8.87 1.82
N ALA A 126 1.48 -9.58 0.94
CA ALA A 126 2.79 -10.16 1.23
C ALA A 126 3.83 -9.07 1.49
N VAL A 127 3.93 -8.07 0.61
CA VAL A 127 4.87 -6.95 0.75
C VAL A 127 4.51 -6.10 1.97
N GLY A 128 3.23 -5.80 2.19
CA GLY A 128 2.76 -5.07 3.37
C GLY A 128 3.11 -5.80 4.68
N GLY A 129 2.87 -7.11 4.72
CA GLY A 129 3.24 -7.96 5.85
C GLY A 129 4.76 -7.99 6.10
N LEU A 130 5.58 -8.16 5.05
CA LEU A 130 7.04 -8.12 5.16
C LEU A 130 7.55 -6.76 5.69
N LEU A 131 6.96 -5.65 5.23
CA LEU A 131 7.31 -4.30 5.72
C LEU A 131 6.94 -4.11 7.19
N ILE A 132 5.73 -4.53 7.60
CA ILE A 132 5.26 -4.41 8.99
C ILE A 132 6.13 -5.25 9.93
N LEU A 133 6.42 -6.50 9.54
CA LEU A 133 7.30 -7.37 10.32
C LEU A 133 8.76 -6.89 10.29
N GLY A 134 9.13 -6.05 9.32
CA GLY A 134 10.51 -5.61 9.14
C GLY A 134 11.43 -6.77 8.74
N LEU A 135 10.93 -7.67 7.89
CA LEU A 135 11.66 -8.80 7.32
C LEU A 135 12.23 -8.42 5.95
N LEU A 136 13.45 -8.91 5.70
CA LEU A 136 14.29 -8.61 4.55
C LEU A 136 14.18 -7.15 4.09
N THR A 137 14.39 -6.21 5.01
CA THR A 137 13.96 -4.80 4.87
C THR A 137 14.32 -4.15 3.53
N THR A 138 15.56 -4.36 3.05
CA THR A 138 15.99 -3.85 1.75
C THR A 138 15.24 -4.52 0.59
N LEU A 139 15.04 -5.83 0.64
CA LEU A 139 14.31 -6.57 -0.37
C LEU A 139 12.82 -6.20 -0.35
N SER A 140 12.18 -6.19 0.82
CA SER A 140 10.76 -5.85 0.96
C SER A 140 10.46 -4.42 0.53
N SER A 141 11.33 -3.45 0.86
CA SER A 141 11.23 -2.07 0.35
C SER A 141 11.49 -2.00 -1.16
N THR A 142 12.47 -2.72 -1.70
CA THR A 142 12.69 -2.77 -3.16
C THR A 142 11.45 -3.33 -3.88
N LEU A 143 10.85 -4.40 -3.36
CA LEU A 143 9.62 -4.99 -3.90
C LEU A 143 8.43 -4.01 -3.78
N ALA A 144 8.34 -3.27 -2.66
CA ALA A 144 7.35 -2.22 -2.46
C ALA A 144 7.50 -1.11 -3.50
N GLY A 145 8.70 -0.61 -3.73
CA GLY A 145 8.99 0.39 -4.77
C GLY A 145 8.61 -0.09 -6.18
N LEU A 146 8.95 -1.34 -6.53
CA LEU A 146 8.53 -1.93 -7.82
C LEU A 146 7.02 -2.04 -7.94
N LEU A 147 6.34 -2.42 -6.85
CA LEU A 147 4.89 -2.52 -6.82
C LEU A 147 4.22 -1.13 -6.92
N LEU A 148 4.75 -0.11 -6.23
CA LEU A 148 4.30 1.28 -6.37
C LEU A 148 4.48 1.82 -7.79
N LEU A 149 5.60 1.53 -8.44
CA LEU A 149 5.84 1.91 -9.84
C LEU A 149 4.84 1.22 -10.78
N SER A 150 4.56 -0.06 -10.55
CA SER A 150 3.54 -0.79 -11.32
C SER A 150 2.14 -0.19 -11.14
N LEU A 151 1.76 0.15 -9.90
CA LEU A 151 0.49 0.80 -9.60
C LEU A 151 0.40 2.22 -10.20
N LEU A 152 1.48 2.99 -10.10
CA LEU A 152 1.56 4.33 -10.70
C LEU A 152 1.40 4.25 -12.22
N PHE A 153 2.03 3.26 -12.87
CA PHE A 153 1.83 3.00 -14.29
C PHE A 153 0.35 2.71 -14.60
N GLY A 154 -0.31 1.87 -13.79
CA GLY A 154 -1.74 1.63 -13.91
C GLY A 154 -2.58 2.91 -13.86
N TRP A 155 -2.29 3.81 -12.90
CA TRP A 155 -2.99 5.09 -12.80
C TRP A 155 -2.72 6.03 -13.97
N VAL A 156 -1.51 6.00 -14.54
CA VAL A 156 -1.18 6.77 -15.75
C VAL A 156 -1.97 6.27 -16.95
N VAL A 157 -2.12 4.94 -17.11
CA VAL A 157 -2.92 4.34 -18.18
C VAL A 157 -4.40 4.68 -18.04
N LEU A 158 -4.89 4.82 -16.80
CA LEU A 158 -6.27 5.24 -16.51
C LEU A 158 -6.48 6.76 -16.56
N GLU A 159 -5.43 7.53 -16.84
CA GLU A 159 -5.44 9.00 -16.88
C GLU A 159 -5.98 9.66 -15.59
N ASN A 160 -5.84 8.98 -14.44
CA ASN A 160 -6.35 9.46 -13.16
C ASN A 160 -5.30 10.35 -12.45
N ALA A 161 -5.27 11.62 -12.84
CA ALA A 161 -4.30 12.60 -12.33
C ALA A 161 -4.37 12.85 -10.82
N ASP A 162 -5.55 12.66 -10.19
CA ASP A 162 -5.76 12.90 -8.76
C ASP A 162 -4.96 11.93 -7.88
N MET A 163 -4.59 10.76 -8.44
CA MET A 163 -3.82 9.74 -7.72
C MET A 163 -2.31 9.96 -7.82
N TYR A 164 -1.81 10.73 -8.79
CA TYR A 164 -0.36 10.90 -8.99
C TYR A 164 0.37 11.46 -7.77
N PRO A 165 -0.12 12.53 -7.10
CA PRO A 165 0.58 13.07 -5.92
C PRO A 165 0.67 12.05 -4.79
N LYS A 166 -0.39 11.25 -4.55
CA LYS A 166 -0.41 10.22 -3.51
C LYS A 166 0.63 9.14 -3.79
N MET A 167 0.70 8.66 -5.02
CA MET A 167 1.67 7.63 -5.44
C MET A 167 3.11 8.15 -5.37
N LEU A 168 3.36 9.41 -5.73
CA LEU A 168 4.68 10.04 -5.60
C LEU A 168 5.10 10.18 -4.13
N ILE A 169 4.17 10.50 -3.23
CA ILE A 169 4.45 10.52 -1.79
C ILE A 169 4.82 9.12 -1.30
N TYR A 170 4.09 8.07 -1.71
CA TYR A 170 4.42 6.70 -1.33
C TYR A 170 5.79 6.27 -1.85
N LEU A 171 6.14 6.62 -3.10
CA LEU A 171 7.46 6.36 -3.67
C LEU A 171 8.57 7.11 -2.92
N LEU A 172 8.32 8.35 -2.51
CA LEU A 172 9.27 9.13 -1.71
C LEU A 172 9.46 8.52 -0.32
N VAL A 173 8.38 8.04 0.31
CA VAL A 173 8.44 7.32 1.59
C VAL A 173 9.26 6.05 1.45
N ASP A 174 9.03 5.25 0.40
CA ASP A 174 9.80 4.02 0.13
C ASP A 174 11.28 4.32 -0.14
N ALA A 175 11.58 5.34 -0.95
CA ALA A 175 12.95 5.80 -1.15
C ALA A 175 13.61 6.25 0.17
N GLY A 176 12.84 6.89 1.05
CA GLY A 176 13.27 7.24 2.40
C GLY A 176 13.57 6.02 3.27
N ILE A 177 12.76 4.95 3.17
CA ILE A 177 13.01 3.67 3.83
C ILE A 177 14.31 3.05 3.33
N LEU A 178 14.51 2.98 2.01
CA LEU A 178 15.76 2.46 1.41
C LEU A 178 16.97 3.26 1.85
N TRP A 179 16.87 4.60 1.85
CA TRP A 179 17.95 5.49 2.24
C TRP A 179 18.29 5.35 3.74
N LEU A 180 17.28 5.19 4.60
CA LEU A 180 17.44 4.96 6.04
C LEU A 180 17.77 3.50 6.41
N SER A 181 17.80 2.59 5.43
CA SER A 181 18.13 1.18 5.62
C SER A 181 19.57 0.82 5.20
N PRO A 182 20.65 1.47 5.69
CA PRO A 182 21.95 0.85 5.64
C PRO A 182 21.87 -0.51 6.37
N VAL A 183 22.18 -1.56 5.61
CA VAL A 183 22.03 -3.00 5.93
C VAL A 183 22.53 -3.39 7.33
N THR A 184 23.43 -2.61 7.92
CA THR A 184 24.11 -2.92 9.18
C THR A 184 23.53 -2.22 10.42
N SER A 185 22.50 -1.38 10.30
CA SER A 185 22.07 -0.48 11.40
C SER A 185 20.61 -0.60 11.85
N ASN A 186 19.83 -1.53 11.29
CA ASN A 186 18.41 -1.64 11.60
C ASN A 186 18.13 -2.55 12.81
N TYR A 187 18.61 -2.13 13.99
CA TYR A 187 18.51 -2.89 15.25
C TYR A 187 17.07 -3.21 15.69
N LEU A 188 16.08 -2.40 15.27
CA LEU A 188 14.67 -2.57 15.62
C LEU A 188 13.90 -3.46 14.63
N SER A 189 14.53 -3.89 13.53
CA SER A 189 13.92 -4.83 12.59
C SER A 189 14.06 -6.27 13.08
N LEU A 190 13.11 -7.13 12.69
CA LEU A 190 13.17 -8.57 13.00
C LEU A 190 14.38 -9.22 12.31
N ASP A 191 14.80 -8.70 11.15
CA ASP A 191 16.10 -9.05 10.55
C ASP A 191 17.28 -8.69 11.45
N GLY A 192 17.28 -7.50 12.03
CA GLY A 192 18.31 -7.07 12.97
C GLY A 192 18.35 -7.96 14.22
N LEU A 193 17.19 -8.41 14.70
CA LEU A 193 17.10 -9.32 15.84
C LEU A 193 17.58 -10.74 15.47
N LEU A 194 17.13 -11.27 14.32
CA LEU A 194 17.45 -12.63 13.86
C LEU A 194 18.88 -12.74 13.35
N PHE A 195 19.31 -11.85 12.46
CA PHE A 195 20.62 -11.88 11.81
C PHE A 195 21.68 -11.07 12.55
N GLY A 196 21.31 -10.04 13.31
CA GLY A 196 22.27 -9.31 14.14
C GLY A 196 22.86 -10.17 15.25
N TRP A 197 22.16 -11.24 15.66
CA TRP A 197 22.73 -12.28 16.52
C TRP A 197 23.88 -13.06 15.83
N PHE A 198 23.73 -13.35 14.53
CA PHE A 198 24.73 -14.06 13.74
C PHE A 198 25.85 -13.15 13.24
N TRP A 199 25.59 -11.86 13.12
CA TRP A 199 26.50 -10.87 12.59
C TRP A 199 26.85 -9.85 13.69
N ARG A 200 27.67 -10.28 14.64
CA ARG A 200 28.32 -9.33 15.55
C ARG A 200 29.18 -8.39 14.68
N PRO A 201 28.90 -7.08 14.62
CA PRO A 201 29.84 -6.16 13.99
C PRO A 201 31.18 -6.37 14.68
N GLY A 202 32.22 -6.67 13.89
CA GLY A 202 33.57 -6.81 14.45
C GLY A 202 33.86 -5.57 15.28
N ASP A 203 34.29 -5.76 16.53
CA ASP A 203 34.53 -4.67 17.47
C ASP A 203 35.27 -3.55 16.72
N GLU A 204 34.72 -2.33 16.72
CA GLU A 204 35.31 -1.11 16.13
C GLU A 204 36.59 -0.67 16.90
N ALA A 205 37.39 -1.64 17.35
CA ALA A 205 38.42 -1.52 18.35
C ALA A 205 39.73 -0.89 17.86
N GLU A 206 39.89 -0.57 16.57
CA GLU A 206 41.20 -0.12 16.05
C GLU A 206 41.25 1.26 15.39
N TYR A 207 40.15 2.00 15.25
CA TYR A 207 40.23 3.36 14.70
C TYR A 207 40.73 4.42 15.69
N ARG A 208 41.09 4.04 16.93
CA ARG A 208 41.38 5.02 18.01
C ARG A 208 42.78 5.00 18.62
N LYS A 209 43.77 4.28 18.06
CA LYS A 209 45.13 4.30 18.65
C LYS A 209 46.26 4.76 17.74
N GLU A 210 46.07 4.91 16.43
CA GLU A 210 47.16 5.34 15.55
C GLU A 210 47.45 6.85 15.58
N TYR A 211 46.60 7.65 16.23
CA TYR A 211 46.85 9.09 16.45
C TYR A 211 47.47 9.43 17.82
N GLU A 212 47.88 8.43 18.61
CA GLU A 212 48.88 8.69 19.66
C GLU A 212 50.22 8.97 18.96
N ALA A 213 50.42 10.24 18.60
CA ALA A 213 51.67 10.73 18.07
C ALA A 213 52.84 10.25 18.95
N PRO A 214 53.92 9.72 18.38
CA PRO A 214 55.03 9.19 19.16
C PRO A 214 55.54 10.27 20.14
N PRO A 215 55.85 9.93 21.40
CA PRO A 215 56.37 10.88 22.36
C PRO A 215 57.65 11.49 21.79
N ARG A 216 57.64 12.81 21.56
CA ARG A 216 58.85 13.53 21.18
C ARG A 216 59.84 13.43 22.33
N ARG A 217 60.89 12.63 22.17
CA ARG A 217 62.07 12.68 23.04
C ARG A 217 62.72 14.04 22.86
N GLY A 218 62.63 14.88 23.89
CA GLY A 218 63.44 16.08 24.10
C GLY A 218 64.24 15.90 25.37
#